data_AF-A0A818F4T9-F1
#
_entry.id   AF-A0A818F4T9-F1
#
_cell.length_a   1.000
_cell.length_b   1.000
_cell.length_c   1.000
_cell.angle_alpha   90.00
_cell.angle_beta   90.00
_cell.angle_gamma   90.00
#
_symmetry.space_group_name_H-M   'P 1'
#
loop_
_entity.id
_entity.type
_entity.pdbx_description
1 polymer ?
#
loop_
_entity_poly.entity_id
_entity_poly.type
_entity_poly.pdbx_seq_one_letter_code
_entity_poly.pdbx_strand_id
1 'polypeptide(L)'
;MAQASGRTVCIICGKEKATFKCGGCSQEFCFNHLGDHKQELSKQFDEVEANRDVFQQTLTEQTAKPEKHPLIQQIDTWECDSINKIRQKAEEARQIILTHITESMRQIERRLNQLTDQLRQSHAENDFF
;
A
#
# COMPACT_ATOMS: atom_id res chain seq x y z
N MET A 1 34.82 47.84 39.74
CA MET A 1 33.37 48.02 39.94
C MET A 1 32.72 46.64 40.10
N ALA A 2 31.71 46.54 40.95
CA ALA A 2 31.19 45.35 41.65
C ALA A 2 30.99 44.07 40.82
N GLN A 3 31.54 42.94 41.30
CA GLN A 3 31.08 41.60 40.91
C GLN A 3 29.72 41.37 41.58
N ALA A 4 28.65 41.30 40.77
CA ALA A 4 27.40 40.75 41.23
C ALA A 4 27.60 39.26 41.47
N SER A 5 27.78 38.87 42.73
CA SER A 5 27.81 37.46 43.15
C SER A 5 26.37 36.93 43.08
N GLY A 6 25.94 36.58 41.86
CA GLY A 6 24.71 35.83 41.64
C GLY A 6 24.89 34.45 42.24
N ARG A 7 24.14 34.16 43.31
CA ARG A 7 24.23 32.87 43.99
C ARG A 7 23.79 31.78 43.03
N THR A 8 24.71 30.90 42.65
CA THR A 8 24.39 29.75 41.81
C THR A 8 23.91 28.59 42.67
N VAL A 9 22.74 28.06 42.33
CA VAL A 9 22.10 26.95 43.04
C VAL A 9 21.97 25.76 42.11
N CYS A 10 22.12 24.56 42.66
CA CYS A 10 21.90 23.33 41.90
C CYS A 10 20.42 23.22 41.50
N ILE A 11 20.14 22.99 40.21
CA ILE A 11 18.77 22.88 39.68
C ILE A 11 17.99 21.69 40.28
N ILE A 12 18.69 20.62 40.67
CA ILE A 12 18.04 19.41 41.20
C ILE A 12 17.72 19.51 42.69
N CYS A 13 18.62 20.08 43.50
CA CYS A 13 18.48 20.06 44.96
C CYS A 13 18.34 21.43 45.63
N GLY A 14 18.45 22.53 44.87
CA GLY A 14 18.24 23.91 45.34
C GLY A 14 19.28 24.43 46.33
N LYS A 15 20.33 23.66 46.64
CA LYS A 15 21.36 24.07 47.62
C LYS A 15 22.35 25.03 46.96
N GLU A 16 22.62 26.16 47.65
CA GLU A 16 23.75 27.06 47.36
C GLU A 16 25.06 26.31 47.69
N LYS A 17 25.75 25.83 46.65
CA LYS A 17 27.03 25.10 46.73
C LYS A 17 27.90 25.54 45.55
N ALA A 18 29.16 25.12 45.51
CA ALA A 18 29.94 25.19 44.27
C ALA A 18 29.19 24.40 43.16
N THR A 19 28.64 25.14 42.20
CA THR A 19 27.93 24.56 41.04
C THR A 19 28.78 24.64 39.80
N PHE A 20 28.49 23.75 38.86
CA PHE A 20 29.07 23.73 37.53
C PHE A 20 27.94 23.91 36.52
N LYS A 21 28.16 24.80 35.56
CA LYS A 21 27.25 25.01 34.45
C LYS A 21 27.49 23.98 33.35
N CYS A 22 26.47 23.25 32.96
CA CYS A 22 26.52 22.43 31.76
C CYS A 22 26.37 23.33 30.52
N GLY A 23 27.31 23.27 29.58
CA GLY A 23 27.28 24.09 28.36
C GLY A 23 26.15 23.72 27.39
N GLY A 24 25.68 22.47 27.42
CA GLY A 24 24.62 21.98 26.53
C GLY A 24 23.22 22.41 26.98
N CYS A 25 22.85 22.14 28.24
CA CYS A 25 21.53 22.49 28.77
C CYS A 25 21.50 23.85 29.49
N SER A 26 22.64 24.52 29.67
CA SER A 26 22.79 25.78 30.40
C SER A 26 22.33 25.76 31.87
N GLN A 27 22.13 24.57 32.45
CA GLN A 27 21.72 24.38 33.85
C GLN A 27 22.93 24.27 34.79
N GLU A 28 22.72 24.69 36.04
CA GLU A 28 23.71 24.63 37.13
C GLU A 28 23.51 23.39 37.99
N PHE A 29 24.56 22.61 38.21
CA PHE A 29 24.51 21.38 39.00
C PHE A 29 25.59 21.37 40.08
N CYS A 30 25.30 20.84 41.27
CA CYS A 30 26.36 20.48 42.21
C CYS A 30 27.11 19.23 41.71
N PHE A 31 28.32 18.98 42.21
CA PHE A 31 29.18 17.87 41.76
C PHE A 31 28.48 16.51 41.63
N ASN A 32 27.65 16.10 42.61
CA ASN A 32 26.94 14.82 42.57
C ASN A 32 25.91 14.77 41.42
N HIS A 33 25.01 15.75 41.36
CA HIS A 33 23.98 15.84 40.32
C HIS A 33 24.56 16.10 38.92
N LEU A 34 25.77 16.64 38.81
CA LEU A 34 26.48 16.72 37.53
C LEU A 34 26.88 15.32 37.03
N GLY A 35 27.30 14.43 37.94
CA GLY A 35 27.56 13.02 37.62
C GLY A 35 26.30 12.31 37.12
N ASP A 36 25.21 12.46 37.86
CA ASP A 36 23.91 11.88 37.49
C ASP A 36 23.44 12.43 36.13
N HIS A 37 23.60 13.74 35.89
CA HIS A 37 23.24 14.36 34.62
C HIS A 37 24.06 13.79 33.44
N LYS A 38 25.37 13.57 33.62
CA LYS A 38 26.22 12.96 32.60
C LYS A 38 25.82 11.52 32.31
N GLN A 39 25.48 10.76 33.34
CA GLN A 39 25.03 9.38 33.19
C GLN A 39 23.70 9.32 32.42
N GLU A 40 22.77 10.22 32.74
CA GLU A 40 21.50 10.34 32.03
C GLU A 40 21.71 10.71 30.55
N LEU A 41 22.61 11.67 30.26
CA LEU A 41 22.94 12.01 28.87
C LEU A 41 23.55 10.82 28.11
N SER A 42 24.42 10.03 28.76
CA SER A 42 24.99 8.82 28.16
C SER A 42 23.88 7.83 27.80
N LYS A 43 22.95 7.60 28.73
CA LYS A 43 21.82 6.70 28.51
C LYS A 43 20.93 7.16 27.35
N GLN A 44 20.62 8.45 27.28
CA GLN A 44 19.85 9.00 26.16
C GLN A 44 20.59 8.85 24.83
N PHE A 45 21.92 8.98 24.83
CA PHE A 45 22.72 8.76 23.63
C PHE A 45 22.68 7.29 23.18
N ASP A 46 22.83 6.35 24.11
CA ASP A 46 22.72 4.91 23.82
C ASP A 46 21.34 4.55 23.24
N GLU A 47 20.27 5.15 23.77
CA GLU A 47 18.91 4.99 23.23
C GLU A 47 18.77 5.54 21.80
N VAL A 48 19.39 6.68 21.49
CA VAL A 48 19.42 7.24 20.13
C VAL A 48 20.19 6.33 19.18
N GLU A 49 21.33 5.77 19.60
CA GLU A 49 22.10 4.82 18.78
C GLU A 49 21.31 3.55 18.49
N ALA A 50 20.69 2.96 19.51
CA ALA A 50 19.85 1.78 19.35
C ALA A 50 18.67 2.05 18.39
N ASN A 51 18.00 3.21 18.52
CA ASN A 51 16.93 3.61 17.62
C ASN A 51 17.43 3.81 16.19
N ARG A 52 18.63 4.38 16.00
CA ARG A 52 19.26 4.56 14.69
C ARG A 52 19.51 3.21 14.02
N ASP A 53 20.03 2.23 14.76
CA ASP A 53 20.33 0.90 14.24
C ASP A 53 19.06 0.15 13.82
N VAL A 54 18.00 0.20 14.64
CA VAL A 54 16.68 -0.38 14.31
C VAL A 54 16.09 0.29 13.06
N PHE A 55 16.17 1.62 12.98
CA PHE A 55 15.67 2.35 11.82
C PHE A 55 16.45 1.99 10.55
N GLN A 56 17.79 1.90 10.64
CA GLN A 56 18.64 1.54 9.51
C GLN A 56 18.38 0.10 9.02
N GLN A 57 18.14 -0.83 9.95
CA GLN A 57 17.72 -2.19 9.60
C GLN A 57 16.37 -2.18 8.87
N THR A 58 15.37 -1.49 9.43
CA THR A 58 14.03 -1.38 8.82
C THR A 58 14.10 -0.77 7.41
N LEU A 59 14.88 0.28 7.23
CA LEU A 59 15.08 0.93 5.94
C LEU A 59 15.74 -0.02 4.93
N THR A 60 16.75 -0.79 5.37
CA THR A 60 17.44 -1.77 4.53
C THR A 60 16.49 -2.89 4.10
N GLU A 61 15.69 -3.41 5.02
CA GLU A 61 14.70 -4.47 4.74
C GLU A 61 13.64 -4.01 3.74
N GLN A 62 13.11 -2.79 3.88
CA GLN A 62 12.16 -2.23 2.93
C GLN A 62 12.79 -1.96 1.55
N THR A 63 14.03 -1.46 1.52
CA THR A 63 14.73 -1.16 0.26
C THR A 63 15.14 -2.42 -0.48
N ALA A 64 15.42 -3.52 0.23
CA ALA A 64 15.80 -4.79 -0.37
C ALA A 64 14.65 -5.48 -1.13
N LYS A 65 13.39 -5.19 -0.75
CA LYS A 65 12.18 -5.80 -1.32
C LYS A 65 11.09 -4.77 -1.60
N PRO A 66 11.32 -3.82 -2.52
CA PRO A 66 10.35 -2.78 -2.84
C PRO A 66 9.01 -3.35 -3.34
N GLU A 67 9.01 -4.53 -3.94
CA GLU A 67 7.81 -5.25 -4.38
C GLU A 67 6.89 -5.66 -3.23
N LYS A 68 7.42 -5.81 -2.02
CA LYS A 68 6.62 -6.10 -0.83
C LYS A 68 5.95 -4.86 -0.24
N HIS A 69 6.23 -3.68 -0.80
CA HIS A 69 5.61 -2.47 -0.31
C HIS A 69 4.08 -2.57 -0.46
N PRO A 70 3.29 -2.26 0.59
CA PRO A 70 1.84 -2.44 0.57
C PRO A 70 1.12 -1.72 -0.58
N LEU A 71 1.67 -0.60 -1.06
CA LEU A 71 1.12 0.11 -2.22
C LEU A 71 1.39 -0.65 -3.54
N ILE A 72 2.54 -1.30 -3.68
CA ILE A 72 2.85 -2.11 -4.87
C ILE A 72 1.92 -3.33 -4.90
N GLN A 73 1.75 -4.02 -3.78
CA GLN A 73 0.81 -5.14 -3.68
C GLN A 73 -0.65 -4.75 -4.00
N GLN A 74 -1.06 -3.54 -3.61
CA GLN A 74 -2.38 -3.01 -3.97
C GLN A 74 -2.50 -2.77 -5.47
N ILE A 75 -1.46 -2.22 -6.10
CA ILE A 75 -1.42 -2.04 -7.56
C ILE A 75 -1.51 -3.39 -8.26
N ASP A 76 -0.74 -4.39 -7.84
CA ASP A 76 -0.77 -5.75 -8.41
C ASP A 76 -2.16 -6.37 -8.29
N THR A 77 -2.82 -6.18 -7.14
CA THR A 77 -4.20 -6.65 -6.91
C THR A 77 -5.18 -5.97 -7.86
N TRP A 78 -5.08 -4.64 -8.00
CA TRP A 78 -5.95 -3.90 -8.92
C TRP A 78 -5.74 -4.30 -10.37
N GLU A 79 -4.49 -4.56 -10.77
CA GLU A 79 -4.17 -5.05 -12.10
C GLU A 79 -4.84 -6.41 -12.35
N CYS A 80 -4.64 -7.37 -11.45
CA CYS A 80 -5.23 -8.71 -11.55
C CYS A 80 -6.76 -8.65 -11.61
N ASP A 81 -7.39 -7.91 -10.71
CA ASP A 81 -8.84 -7.76 -10.65
C ASP A 81 -9.41 -7.11 -11.92
N SER A 82 -8.72 -6.09 -12.44
CA SER A 82 -9.14 -5.39 -13.64
C SER A 82 -9.06 -6.29 -14.87
N ILE A 83 -7.97 -7.03 -15.03
CA ILE A 83 -7.81 -8.02 -16.10
C ILE A 83 -8.90 -9.08 -16.03
N ASN A 84 -9.17 -9.61 -14.83
CA ASN A 84 -10.20 -10.63 -14.64
C ASN A 84 -11.60 -10.11 -14.99
N LYS A 85 -11.95 -8.89 -14.55
CA LYS A 85 -13.23 -8.25 -14.90
C LYS A 85 -13.38 -8.05 -16.40
N ILE A 86 -12.34 -7.55 -17.07
CA ILE A 86 -12.34 -7.33 -18.53
C ILE A 86 -12.52 -8.66 -19.26
N ARG A 87 -11.78 -9.70 -18.86
CA ARG A 87 -11.90 -11.05 -19.45
C ARG A 87 -13.29 -11.62 -19.27
N GLN A 88 -13.86 -11.52 -18.08
CA GLN A 88 -15.22 -11.99 -17.81
C GLN A 88 -16.24 -11.28 -18.70
N LYS A 89 -16.18 -9.95 -18.80
CA LYS A 89 -17.11 -9.19 -19.66
C LYS A 89 -16.93 -9.47 -21.13
N ALA A 90 -15.70 -9.68 -21.59
CA ALA A 90 -15.44 -10.09 -22.97
C ALA A 90 -16.04 -11.47 -23.26
N GLU A 91 -15.94 -12.42 -22.32
CA GLU A 91 -16.51 -13.76 -22.49
C GLU A 91 -18.04 -13.74 -22.48
N GLU A 92 -18.66 -12.99 -21.55
CA GLU A 92 -20.10 -12.77 -21.53
C GLU A 92 -20.60 -12.22 -22.88
N ALA A 93 -19.92 -11.23 -23.44
CA ALA A 93 -20.26 -10.65 -24.75
C ALA A 93 -20.10 -11.66 -25.89
N ARG A 94 -19.04 -12.47 -25.88
CA ARG A 94 -18.83 -13.53 -26.89
C ARG A 94 -19.97 -14.55 -26.85
N GLN A 95 -20.36 -15.00 -25.66
CA GLN A 95 -21.43 -16.00 -25.51
C GLN A 95 -22.78 -15.47 -26.01
N ILE A 96 -23.10 -14.20 -25.73
CA ILE A 96 -24.31 -13.55 -26.26
C ILE A 96 -24.32 -13.57 -27.79
N ILE A 97 -23.22 -13.14 -28.42
CA ILE A 97 -23.12 -13.09 -29.89
C ILE A 97 -23.22 -14.49 -30.49
N LEU A 98 -22.49 -15.48 -29.94
CA LEU A 98 -22.53 -16.86 -30.42
C LEU A 98 -23.94 -17.47 -30.32
N THR A 99 -24.67 -17.15 -29.26
CA THR A 99 -26.06 -17.58 -29.08
C THR A 99 -26.94 -17.00 -30.17
N HIS A 100 -26.84 -15.69 -30.43
CA HIS A 100 -27.62 -15.03 -31.48
C HIS A 100 -27.29 -15.54 -32.89
N ILE A 101 -26.00 -15.77 -33.19
CA ILE A 101 -25.57 -16.34 -34.47
C ILE A 101 -26.18 -17.73 -34.65
N THR A 102 -26.06 -18.59 -33.63
CA THR A 102 -26.57 -19.96 -33.67
C THR A 102 -28.08 -20.00 -33.89
N GLU A 103 -28.83 -19.17 -33.16
CA GLU A 103 -30.28 -19.10 -33.32
C GLU A 103 -30.68 -18.56 -34.70
N SER A 104 -29.98 -17.53 -35.20
CA SER A 104 -30.21 -16.98 -36.54
C SER A 104 -29.97 -18.03 -37.64
N MET A 105 -28.88 -18.80 -37.52
CA MET A 105 -28.57 -19.89 -38.47
C MET A 105 -29.64 -20.98 -38.44
N ARG A 106 -30.11 -21.40 -37.26
CA ARG A 106 -31.23 -22.36 -37.12
C ARG A 106 -32.53 -21.83 -37.72
N GLN A 107 -32.79 -20.53 -37.65
CA GLN A 107 -33.97 -19.93 -38.25
C GLN A 107 -33.87 -19.92 -39.79
N ILE A 108 -32.70 -19.59 -40.33
CA ILE A 108 -32.44 -19.64 -41.77
C ILE A 108 -32.62 -21.08 -42.28
N GLU A 109 -32.03 -22.06 -41.62
CA GLU A 109 -32.15 -23.48 -41.98
C GLU A 109 -33.62 -23.95 -42.00
N ARG A 110 -34.39 -23.60 -40.96
CA ARG A 110 -35.84 -23.90 -40.91
C ARG A 110 -36.60 -23.30 -42.10
N ARG A 111 -36.32 -22.03 -42.44
CA ARG A 111 -36.98 -21.36 -43.57
C ARG A 111 -36.59 -21.98 -44.92
N LEU A 112 -35.33 -22.38 -45.08
CA LEU A 112 -34.86 -23.06 -46.30
C LEU A 112 -35.53 -24.41 -46.49
N ASN A 113 -35.69 -25.19 -45.41
CA ASN A 113 -36.39 -26.48 -45.47
C ASN A 113 -37.87 -26.27 -45.84
N GLN A 114 -38.55 -25.30 -45.22
CA GLN A 114 -39.93 -24.95 -45.56
C GLN A 114 -40.08 -24.55 -47.03
N LEU A 115 -39.18 -23.72 -47.54
CA LEU A 115 -39.18 -23.32 -48.96
C LEU A 115 -38.97 -24.52 -49.89
N THR A 116 -38.07 -25.43 -49.50
CA THR A 116 -37.80 -26.66 -50.27
C THR A 116 -39.03 -27.55 -50.34
N ASP A 117 -39.75 -27.72 -49.23
CA ASP A 117 -40.98 -28.50 -49.19
C ASP A 117 -42.09 -27.86 -50.02
N GLN A 118 -42.24 -26.52 -49.96
CA GLN A 118 -43.18 -25.78 -50.80
C GLN A 118 -42.88 -25.95 -52.30
N LEU A 119 -41.60 -25.88 -52.69
CA LEU A 119 -41.20 -26.11 -54.09
C LEU A 119 -41.52 -27.53 -54.56
N ARG A 120 -41.27 -28.54 -53.72
CA ARG A 120 -41.61 -29.94 -54.03
C ARG A 120 -43.12 -30.13 -54.20
N GLN A 121 -43.91 -29.54 -53.31
CA GLN A 121 -45.37 -29.60 -53.40
C GLN A 121 -45.88 -28.94 -54.68
N SER A 122 -45.38 -27.76 -55.04
CA SER A 122 -45.79 -27.06 -56.25
C SER A 122 -45.40 -27.82 -57.54
N HIS A 123 -44.25 -28.50 -57.56
CA HIS A 123 -43.89 -29.36 -58.69
C HIS A 123 -44.85 -30.55 -58.80
N ALA A 124 -45.14 -31.21 -57.67
CA ALA A 124 -46.09 -32.32 -57.66
C ALA A 124 -47.49 -31.88 -58.11
N GLU A 125 -47.97 -30.71 -57.71
CA GLU A 125 -49.28 -30.17 -58.11
C GLU A 125 -49.35 -29.80 -59.61
N ASN A 126 -48.25 -29.35 -60.21
CA ASN A 126 -48.19 -29.05 -61.65
C ASN A 126 -48.06 -30.31 -62.53
N ASP A 127 -47.52 -31.42 -62.01
CA ASP A 127 -47.44 -32.71 -62.73
C ASP A 127 -48.81 -33.43 -62.84
N PHE A 128 -49.86 -32.94 -62.16
CA PHE A 128 -51.22 -33.51 -62.20
C PHE A 128 -52.16 -32.84 -63.23
N PHE A 129 -51.70 -31.85 -64.00
CA PHE A 129 -52.49 -31.17 -65.05
C PHE A 129 -51.99 -31.47 -66.46
#